data_AF-A0AAW9JA88-F1
#
_entry.id   AF-A0AAW9JA88-F1
#
_cell.length_a   1.000
_cell.length_b   1.000
_cell.length_c   1.000
_cell.angle_alpha   90.00
_cell.angle_beta   90.00
_cell.angle_gamma   90.00
#
_symmetry.space_group_name_H-M   'P 1'
#
loop_
_entity.id
_entity.type
_entity.pdbx_description
1 polymer ?
#
loop_
_entity_poly.entity_id
_entity_poly.type
_entity_poly.pdbx_seq_one_letter_code
_entity_poly.pdbx_strand_id
1 'polypeptide(L)' 'MLDVIRSLEYKKRLLRGNFGVERETLRVIENGELALTKHPEVFECKISHPYITTDFSESQIELITPTLNT' A
#
# COMPACT_ATOMS: atom_id res chain seq x y z
N MET A 1 -38.73 -2.48 1.72
CA MET A 1 -37.38 -2.13 2.25
C MET A 1 -36.34 -2.04 1.12
N LEU A 2 -36.14 -3.09 0.32
CA LEU A 2 -35.20 -3.06 -0.82
C LEU A 2 -35.59 -2.04 -1.89
N ASP A 3 -36.89 -1.83 -2.14
CA ASP A 3 -37.35 -0.83 -3.13
C ASP A 3 -37.08 0.60 -2.69
N VAL A 4 -37.13 0.86 -1.37
CA VAL A 4 -36.76 2.15 -0.78
C VAL A 4 -35.26 2.39 -0.93
N ILE A 5 -34.42 1.38 -0.72
CA ILE A 5 -32.97 1.52 -0.96
C ILE A 5 -32.71 1.79 -2.45
N ARG A 6 -33.45 1.11 -3.34
CA ARG A 6 -33.29 1.27 -4.79
C ARG A 6 -33.71 2.64 -5.31
N SER A 7 -34.70 3.29 -4.71
CA SER A 7 -35.16 4.62 -5.10
C SER A 7 -34.22 5.77 -4.68
N LEU A 8 -33.23 5.52 -3.81
CA LEU A 8 -32.31 6.54 -3.28
C LEU A 8 -31.07 6.81 -4.17
N GLU A 9 -31.06 6.36 -5.43
CA GLU A 9 -29.87 6.41 -6.33
C GLU A 9 -28.56 5.89 -5.68
N TYR A 10 -28.71 4.96 -4.74
CA TYR A 10 -27.65 4.46 -3.86
C TYR A 10 -26.43 3.86 -4.59
N LYS A 11 -26.59 3.43 -5.85
CA LYS A 11 -25.52 2.82 -6.67
C LYS A 11 -24.27 3.70 -6.75
N LYS A 12 -24.42 5.02 -6.97
CA LYS A 12 -23.27 5.94 -7.04
C LYS A 12 -22.64 6.17 -5.67
N ARG A 13 -23.44 6.11 -4.61
CA ARG A 13 -22.97 6.29 -3.22
C ARG A 13 -22.24 5.06 -2.68
N LEU A 14 -22.60 3.86 -3.15
CA LEU A 14 -21.94 2.61 -2.79
C LEU A 14 -20.50 2.52 -3.29
N LEU A 15 -20.19 3.17 -4.41
CA LEU A 15 -18.85 3.17 -4.99
C LEU A 15 -17.94 4.22 -4.35
N ARG A 16 -18.48 5.13 -3.54
CA ARG A 16 -17.68 6.12 -2.83
C ARG A 16 -17.01 5.48 -1.62
N GLY A 17 -15.71 5.61 -1.57
CA GLY A 17 -14.87 5.18 -0.48
C GLY A 17 -13.53 5.87 -0.53
N ASN A 18 -12.83 5.80 0.60
CA ASN A 18 -11.43 6.16 0.69
C ASN A 18 -10.64 4.86 0.56
N PHE A 19 -9.69 4.80 -0.36
CA PHE A 19 -8.90 3.60 -0.66
C PHE A 19 -7.42 3.88 -0.48
N GLY A 20 -6.75 2.97 0.20
CA GLY A 20 -5.29 2.89 0.27
C GLY A 20 -4.86 1.51 -0.18
N VAL A 21 -3.63 1.41 -0.65
CA VAL A 21 -2.98 0.17 -1.08
C VAL A 21 -1.62 0.07 -0.43
N GLU A 22 -1.36 -1.12 0.12
CA GLU A 22 -0.07 -1.57 0.62
C GLU A 22 0.43 -2.69 -0.30
N ARG A 23 1.72 -2.71 -0.61
CA ARG A 23 2.34 -3.75 -1.41
C ARG A 23 3.70 -4.13 -0.84
N GLU A 24 3.82 -5.38 -0.44
CA GLU A 24 5.09 -5.96 0.01
C GLU A 24 5.83 -6.68 -1.12
N THR A 25 7.15 -6.59 -1.11
CA THR A 25 8.02 -7.36 -2.01
C THR A 25 9.41 -7.55 -1.40
N LEU A 26 10.07 -8.66 -1.75
CA LEU A 26 11.47 -8.87 -1.41
C LEU A 26 12.38 -8.15 -2.40
N ARG A 27 13.41 -7.48 -1.89
CA ARG A 27 14.55 -7.04 -2.69
C ARG A 27 15.42 -8.23 -3.05
N VAL A 28 15.86 -8.27 -4.31
CA VAL A 28 16.76 -9.30 -4.82
C VAL A 28 17.94 -8.66 -5.54
N ILE A 29 19.05 -9.38 -5.62
CA ILE A 29 20.17 -9.03 -6.51
C ILE A 29 19.92 -9.64 -7.90
N GLU A 30 20.79 -9.34 -8.88
CA GLU A 30 20.56 -9.70 -10.30
C GLU A 30 20.33 -11.20 -10.55
N ASN A 31 20.90 -12.08 -9.72
CA ASN A 31 20.73 -13.53 -9.83
C ASN A 31 19.43 -14.06 -9.19
N GLY A 32 18.60 -13.18 -8.62
CA GLY A 32 17.34 -13.53 -7.94
C GLY A 32 17.49 -13.91 -6.46
N GLU A 33 18.70 -13.91 -5.91
CA GLU A 33 18.91 -14.14 -4.47
C GLU A 33 18.48 -12.93 -3.63
N LEU A 34 18.10 -13.20 -2.38
CA LEU A 34 17.66 -12.18 -1.44
C LEU A 34 18.76 -11.13 -1.21
N ALA A 35 18.42 -9.86 -1.37
CA ALA A 35 19.35 -8.76 -1.10
C ALA A 35 19.57 -8.61 0.41
N LEU A 36 20.79 -8.89 0.89
CA LEU A 36 21.17 -8.74 2.31
C LEU A 36 21.74 -7.35 2.66
N THR A 37 21.79 -6.45 1.68
CA THR A 37 22.15 -5.04 1.89
C THR A 37 21.12 -4.34 2.78
N LYS A 38 21.53 -3.30 3.52
CA LYS A 38 20.61 -2.45 4.29
C LYS A 38 19.56 -1.78 3.40
N HIS A 39 18.52 -1.24 4.03
CA HIS A 39 17.53 -0.38 3.39
C HIS A 39 18.23 0.77 2.64
N PRO A 40 17.85 1.08 1.38
CA PRO A 40 18.53 2.10 0.61
C PRO A 40 18.48 3.48 1.28
N GLU A 41 19.64 4.11 1.48
CA GLU A 41 19.74 5.40 2.19
C GLU A 41 18.98 6.56 1.51
N VAL A 42 18.72 6.44 0.20
CA VAL A 42 17.92 7.42 -0.56
C VAL A 42 16.48 7.54 -0.06
N PHE A 43 15.96 6.51 0.62
CA PHE A 43 14.63 6.52 1.24
C PHE A 43 14.66 6.95 2.71
N GLU A 44 15.82 7.43 3.19
CA GLU A 44 16.02 7.95 4.54
C GLU A 44 15.66 6.93 5.63
N CYS A 45 14.97 7.37 6.68
CA CYS A 45 14.60 6.55 7.82
C CYS A 45 13.35 5.72 7.49
N LYS A 46 13.55 4.42 7.29
CA LYS A 46 12.47 3.44 7.10
C LYS A 46 11.36 3.49 8.18
N ILE A 47 11.66 3.91 9.41
CA ILE A 47 10.64 3.98 10.50
C ILE A 47 9.67 5.15 10.29
N SER A 48 10.12 6.25 9.69
CA SER A 48 9.34 7.48 9.58
C SER A 48 8.91 7.83 8.15
N HIS A 49 9.41 7.12 7.15
CA HIS A 49 9.10 7.41 5.75
C HIS A 49 7.66 6.93 5.40
N PRO A 50 6.75 7.82 4.97
CA PRO A 50 5.30 7.51 4.93
C PRO A 50 4.87 6.62 3.76
N TYR A 51 5.74 6.38 2.76
CA TYR A 51 5.39 5.69 1.52
C TYR A 51 6.21 4.44 1.22
N ILE A 52 7.38 4.31 1.85
CA ILE A 52 8.37 3.28 1.55
C ILE A 52 9.02 2.92 2.88
N THR A 53 8.82 1.69 3.32
CA THR A 53 9.35 1.18 4.59
C THR A 53 9.78 -0.28 4.41
N THR A 54 10.11 -0.95 5.51
CA THR A 54 10.27 -2.39 5.59
C THR A 54 9.20 -2.98 6.50
N ASP A 55 8.64 -4.12 6.13
CA ASP A 55 7.76 -4.91 6.99
C ASP A 55 8.60 -5.81 7.93
N PHE A 56 8.51 -7.13 7.85
CA PHE A 56 9.14 -8.05 8.80
C PHE A 56 10.68 -8.05 8.71
N SER A 57 11.23 -8.03 7.49
CA SER A 57 12.68 -8.16 7.27
C SER A 57 13.28 -6.92 6.61
N GLU A 58 14.57 -6.68 6.84
CA GLU A 58 15.32 -5.62 6.16
C GLU A 58 15.22 -5.69 4.63
N SER A 59 15.07 -6.90 4.10
CA SER A 59 14.99 -7.17 2.66
C SER A 59 13.58 -7.06 2.09
N GLN A 60 12.54 -7.04 2.92
CA GLN A 60 11.14 -6.93 2.51
C GLN A 60 10.70 -5.46 2.52
N ILE A 61 10.65 -4.86 1.34
CA ILE A 61 10.11 -3.51 1.18
C ILE A 61 8.58 -3.58 1.24
N GLU A 62 8.01 -2.60 1.93
CA GLU A 62 6.59 -2.29 1.88
C GLU A 62 6.39 -0.91 1.22
N LEU A 63 5.51 -0.86 0.23
CA LEU A 63 5.10 0.37 -0.44
C LEU A 63 3.69 0.72 -0.01
N ILE A 64 3.52 1.93 0.54
CA ILE A 64 2.28 2.40 1.13
C ILE A 64 1.82 3.63 0.35
N THR A 65 0.56 3.63 -0.07
CA THR A 65 -0.07 4.79 -0.69
C THR A 65 -0.86 5.61 0.34
N PRO A 66 -0.94 6.95 0.21
CA PRO A 66 -1.89 7.72 0.99
C PRO A 66 -3.30 7.30 0.61
N THR A 67 -4.26 7.47 1.52
CA THR A 67 -5.66 7.20 1.19
C THR A 67 -6.18 8.22 0.17
N LEU A 68 -6.79 7.74 -0.90
CA LEU A 68 -7.42 8.56 -1.94
C LEU A 68 -8.92 8.36 -1.94
N ASN A 69 -9.67 9.44 -2.20
CA ASN A 69 -11.13 9.39 -2.35
C ASN A 69 -11.51 9.03 -3.80
N THR A 70 -12.72 8.49 -3.96
CA THR A 70 -13.34 8.14 -5.25
C THR A 70 -14.52 9.04 -5.58
#